data_AF-A0A915A5Q1-F1
#
_entry.id   AF-A0A915A5Q1-F1
#
_cell.length_a   1.000
_cell.length_b   1.000
_cell.length_c   1.000
_cell.angle_alpha   90.00
_cell.angle_beta   90.00
_cell.angle_gamma   90.00
#
_symmetry.space_group_name_H-M   'P 1'
#
loop_
_entity.id
_entity.type
_entity.pdbx_description
1 polymer ?
#
loop_
_entity_poly.entity_id
_entity_poly.type
_entity_poly.pdbx_seq_one_letter_code
_entity_poly.pdbx_strand_id
1 'polypeptide(L)'
;MQVKHSFVRYSVSLMEVMVHVVFDFLVLKGQVENIASDDAATATVERNNPPNKILFCTNLPNETTKQMLSILFSPYPGLKDIRRVPDRPDIAFIEFESEGRAIVARTALSDFKITPSQAIHVDYANK
;
A
#
# COMPACT_ATOMS: atom_id res chain seq x y z
N MET A 1 19.01 -38.02 18.02
CA MET A 1 19.44 -36.62 17.80
C MET A 1 18.84 -36.16 16.47
N GLN A 2 18.45 -34.90 16.35
CA GLN A 2 18.01 -34.24 15.09
C GLN A 2 16.57 -34.46 14.59
N VAL A 3 15.58 -33.88 15.28
CA VAL A 3 14.24 -33.61 14.67
C VAL A 3 13.86 -32.13 14.69
N LYS A 4 14.75 -31.23 15.13
CA LYS A 4 14.39 -29.83 15.40
C LYS A 4 14.61 -28.84 14.24
N HIS A 5 15.07 -29.28 13.06
CA HIS A 5 15.45 -28.35 11.97
C HIS A 5 14.51 -28.34 10.74
N SER A 6 13.52 -29.24 10.66
CA SER A 6 12.68 -29.37 9.45
C SER A 6 11.46 -28.42 9.41
N PHE A 7 11.06 -27.84 10.54
CA PHE A 7 9.82 -27.06 10.62
C PHE A 7 9.94 -25.66 9.97
N VAL A 8 11.14 -25.06 10.01
CA VAL A 8 11.35 -23.71 9.47
C VAL A 8 11.28 -23.70 7.94
N ARG A 9 11.73 -24.75 7.25
CA ARG A 9 11.72 -24.80 5.79
C ARG A 9 10.31 -24.88 5.19
N TYR A 10 9.39 -25.59 5.83
CA TYR A 10 7.99 -25.68 5.37
C TYR A 10 7.21 -24.39 5.65
N SER A 11 7.49 -23.72 6.77
CA SER A 11 6.85 -22.43 7.08
C SER A 11 7.25 -21.33 6.09
N VAL A 12 8.51 -21.30 5.63
CA VAL A 12 9.00 -20.28 4.68
C VAL A 12 8.51 -20.56 3.25
N SER A 13 8.50 -21.83 2.81
CA SER A 13 8.05 -22.18 1.46
C SER A 13 6.54 -21.98 1.26
N LEU A 14 5.71 -22.20 2.28
CA LEU A 14 4.26 -21.94 2.20
C LEU A 14 3.96 -20.43 2.17
N MET A 15 4.80 -19.62 2.83
CA MET A 15 4.71 -18.16 2.77
C MET A 15 5.14 -17.63 1.40
N GLU A 16 6.18 -18.18 0.77
CA GLU A 16 6.60 -17.79 -0.59
C GLU A 16 5.54 -18.13 -1.66
N VAL A 17 4.92 -19.31 -1.58
CA VAL A 17 3.83 -19.69 -2.51
C VAL A 17 2.58 -18.86 -2.25
N MET A 18 2.25 -18.54 -0.99
CA MET A 18 1.12 -17.66 -0.69
C MET A 18 1.41 -16.21 -1.09
N VAL A 19 2.63 -15.72 -0.95
CA VAL A 19 3.03 -14.38 -1.42
C VAL A 19 2.93 -14.30 -2.94
N HIS A 20 3.42 -15.29 -3.69
CA HIS A 20 3.24 -15.30 -5.15
C HIS A 20 1.77 -15.44 -5.55
N VAL A 21 1.00 -16.37 -4.98
CA VAL A 21 -0.43 -16.54 -5.32
C VAL A 21 -1.25 -15.30 -4.96
N VAL A 22 -0.95 -14.64 -3.84
CA VAL A 22 -1.59 -13.38 -3.43
C VAL A 22 -1.11 -12.23 -4.31
N PHE A 23 0.16 -12.19 -4.73
CA PHE A 23 0.70 -11.16 -5.61
C PHE A 23 0.17 -11.32 -7.05
N ASP A 24 0.01 -12.53 -7.57
CA ASP A 24 -0.67 -12.83 -8.83
C ASP A 24 -2.16 -12.44 -8.75
N PHE A 25 -2.85 -12.74 -7.64
CA PHE A 25 -4.25 -12.35 -7.43
C PHE A 25 -4.43 -10.84 -7.26
N LEU A 26 -3.43 -10.15 -6.69
CA LEU A 26 -3.39 -8.70 -6.53
C LEU A 26 -3.03 -8.00 -7.86
N VAL A 27 -2.13 -8.59 -8.66
CA VAL A 27 -1.76 -8.11 -10.00
C VAL A 27 -2.93 -8.25 -10.98
N LEU A 28 -3.72 -9.32 -10.88
CA LEU A 28 -4.92 -9.49 -11.72
C LEU A 28 -6.07 -8.53 -11.38
N LYS A 29 -6.10 -7.93 -10.18
CA LYS A 29 -7.07 -6.89 -9.82
C LYS A 29 -6.69 -5.50 -10.35
N GLY A 30 -5.45 -5.32 -10.85
CA GLY A 30 -4.92 -4.04 -11.32
C GLY A 30 -5.17 -3.71 -12.80
N GLN A 31 -5.91 -4.54 -13.55
CA GLN A 31 -6.08 -4.35 -15.00
C GLN A 31 -7.51 -4.67 -15.48
N VAL A 32 -8.54 -4.22 -14.77
CA VAL A 32 -9.90 -4.12 -15.36
C VAL A 32 -10.66 -2.95 -14.74
N GLU A 33 -10.23 -1.72 -15.01
CA GLU A 33 -11.17 -0.60 -15.11
C GLU A 33 -10.56 0.52 -15.95
N ASN A 34 -10.55 0.29 -17.26
CA ASN A 34 -10.62 1.36 -18.23
C ASN A 34 -11.76 1.03 -19.20
N ILE A 35 -12.98 1.11 -18.68
CA ILE A 35 -14.20 1.31 -19.47
C ILE A 35 -14.88 2.55 -18.90
N ALA A 36 -14.81 3.63 -19.67
CA ALA A 36 -15.55 4.85 -19.39
C ALA A 36 -17.06 4.56 -19.43
N SER A 37 -17.81 4.95 -18.38
CA SER A 37 -19.14 5.55 -18.53
C SER A 37 -19.61 6.14 -17.19
N ASP A 38 -19.82 7.46 -17.21
CA ASP A 38 -20.92 8.21 -16.59
C ASP A 38 -21.89 7.41 -15.69
N ASP A 39 -21.75 7.51 -14.36
CA ASP A 39 -22.88 7.64 -13.41
C ASP A 39 -22.39 8.12 -12.02
N ALA A 40 -23.20 8.96 -11.37
CA ALA A 40 -22.85 9.80 -10.25
C ALA A 40 -22.89 9.10 -8.87
N ALA A 41 -21.82 9.25 -8.07
CA ALA A 41 -21.87 9.86 -6.74
C ALA A 41 -20.51 9.74 -6.01
N THR A 42 -19.96 10.92 -5.66
CA THR A 42 -18.78 11.12 -4.79
C THR A 42 -17.40 10.91 -5.45
N ALA A 43 -17.19 11.56 -6.61
CA ALA A 43 -15.85 11.88 -7.05
C ALA A 43 -15.19 12.85 -6.07
N THR A 44 -14.40 12.33 -5.12
CA THR A 44 -13.26 13.08 -4.61
C THR A 44 -12.48 13.54 -5.82
N VAL A 45 -12.33 14.85 -5.96
CA VAL A 45 -11.49 15.48 -6.98
C VAL A 45 -10.09 14.90 -6.79
N GLU A 46 -9.78 13.85 -7.56
CA GLU A 46 -8.46 13.27 -7.71
C GLU A 46 -7.58 14.40 -8.20
N ARG A 47 -7.01 15.15 -7.26
CA ARG A 47 -5.93 16.08 -7.55
C ARG A 47 -4.81 15.18 -8.02
N ASN A 48 -4.81 14.88 -9.33
CA ASN A 48 -3.77 14.17 -10.02
C ASN A 48 -2.54 15.07 -10.01
N ASN A 49 -1.94 15.17 -8.83
CA ASN A 49 -0.58 15.60 -8.66
C ASN A 49 0.24 14.75 -9.62
N PRO A 50 1.20 15.35 -10.34
CA PRO A 50 2.02 14.61 -11.27
C PRO A 50 2.65 13.40 -10.56
N PRO A 51 2.86 12.28 -11.28
CA PRO A 51 3.45 11.07 -10.70
C PRO A 51 4.68 11.42 -9.86
N ASN A 52 4.65 11.02 -8.60
CA ASN A 52 5.73 11.29 -7.65
C ASN A 52 6.11 9.99 -6.96
N LYS A 53 7.40 9.82 -6.71
CA LYS A 53 7.93 8.71 -5.91
C LYS A 53 7.52 8.82 -4.44
N ILE A 54 7.06 9.98 -3.99
CA ILE A 54 6.56 10.19 -2.65
C ILE A 54 5.03 10.13 -2.68
N LEU A 55 4.46 9.21 -1.90
CA LEU A 55 3.04 9.11 -1.65
C LEU A 55 2.67 9.86 -0.38
N PHE A 56 1.50 10.47 -0.40
CA PHE A 56 0.85 11.16 0.69
C PHE A 56 -0.35 10.34 1.12
N CYS A 57 -0.24 9.75 2.31
CA CYS A 57 -1.34 9.05 2.96
C CYS A 57 -2.08 10.00 3.89
N THR A 58 -3.41 9.99 3.79
CA THR A 58 -4.31 10.75 4.67
C THR A 58 -5.39 9.87 5.26
N ASN A 59 -6.13 10.42 6.23
CA ASN A 59 -7.17 9.72 6.95
C ASN A 59 -6.62 8.48 7.70
N LEU A 60 -5.39 8.57 8.23
CA LEU A 60 -4.80 7.53 9.04
C LEU A 60 -5.37 7.55 10.47
N PRO A 61 -5.70 6.40 11.07
CA PRO A 61 -6.03 6.36 12.48
C PRO A 61 -4.80 6.72 13.32
N ASN A 62 -5.02 7.33 14.48
CA ASN A 62 -3.96 7.76 15.41
C ASN A 62 -3.08 6.59 15.91
N GLU A 63 -3.62 5.36 15.94
CA GLU A 63 -2.88 4.14 16.24
C GLU A 63 -1.96 3.68 15.10
N THR A 64 -2.08 4.24 13.89
CA THR A 64 -1.27 3.85 12.72
C THR A 64 0.18 4.18 12.98
N THR A 65 1.05 3.19 13.08
CA THR A 65 2.50 3.41 13.29
C THR A 65 3.31 3.26 12.00
N LYS A 66 4.58 3.71 12.04
CA LYS A 66 5.53 3.45 10.94
C LYS A 66 5.64 1.95 10.65
N GLN A 67 5.55 1.11 11.68
CA GLN A 67 5.58 -0.35 11.52
C GLN A 67 4.34 -0.86 10.77
N MET A 68 3.14 -0.35 11.09
CA MET A 68 1.91 -0.74 10.38
C MET A 68 1.95 -0.34 8.91
N LEU A 69 2.36 0.91 8.62
CA LEU A 69 2.57 1.36 7.25
C LEU A 69 3.63 0.51 6.54
N SER A 70 4.74 0.20 7.22
CA SER A 70 5.76 -0.68 6.64
C SER A 70 5.23 -2.04 6.27
N ILE A 71 4.31 -2.63 7.04
CA ILE A 71 3.70 -3.94 6.73
C ILE A 71 2.78 -3.83 5.51
N LEU A 72 1.98 -2.76 5.42
CA LEU A 72 1.08 -2.51 4.28
C LEU A 72 1.84 -2.23 2.98
N PHE A 73 2.95 -1.52 3.09
CA PHE A 73 3.79 -1.16 1.95
C PHE A 73 4.88 -2.21 1.65
N SER A 74 5.18 -3.14 2.56
CA SER A 74 6.15 -4.24 2.38
C SER A 74 5.93 -5.12 1.14
N PRO A 75 4.69 -5.46 0.71
CA PRO A 75 4.51 -6.24 -0.52
C PRO A 75 4.91 -5.46 -1.78
N TYR A 76 5.03 -4.13 -1.70
CA TYR A 76 5.46 -3.29 -2.81
C TYR A 76 6.97 -3.01 -2.69
N PRO A 77 7.81 -3.59 -3.56
CA PRO A 77 9.25 -3.35 -3.51
C PRO A 77 9.56 -1.89 -3.83
N GLY A 78 10.64 -1.38 -3.24
CA GLY A 78 11.12 -0.01 -3.46
C GLY A 78 10.70 0.99 -2.40
N LEU A 79 10.13 0.57 -1.27
CA LEU A 79 9.95 1.42 -0.09
C LEU A 79 11.33 1.94 0.39
N LYS A 80 11.53 3.27 0.38
CA LYS A 80 12.78 3.92 0.81
C LYS A 80 12.67 4.43 2.23
N ASP A 81 11.65 5.24 2.50
CA ASP A 81 11.43 5.78 3.85
C ASP A 81 9.95 6.05 4.10
N ILE A 82 9.60 6.07 5.39
CA ILE A 82 8.27 6.46 5.86
C ILE A 82 8.47 7.58 6.86
N ARG A 83 7.97 8.76 6.49
CA ARG A 83 7.97 9.97 7.31
C ARG A 83 6.56 10.27 7.76
N ARG A 84 6.29 9.99 9.04
CA ARG A 84 5.06 10.43 9.71
C ARG A 84 5.25 11.87 10.18
N VAL A 85 4.15 12.64 10.23
CA VAL A 85 4.18 14.00 10.75
C VAL A 85 3.83 13.95 12.24
N PRO A 86 4.72 14.39 13.16
CA PRO A 86 4.44 14.35 14.59
C PRO A 86 3.26 15.27 14.97
N ASP A 87 3.11 16.41 14.28
CA ASP A 87 2.01 17.35 14.48
C ASP A 87 0.66 16.85 13.94
N ARG A 88 0.66 15.84 13.06
CA ARG A 88 -0.52 15.32 12.37
C ARG A 88 -0.41 13.81 12.13
N PRO A 89 -0.84 12.98 13.10
CA PRO A 89 -0.74 11.52 12.99
C PRO A 89 -1.72 10.93 11.97
N ASP A 90 -2.68 11.72 11.51
CA ASP A 90 -3.65 11.43 10.45
C ASP A 90 -3.03 11.43 9.05
N ILE A 91 -1.79 11.91 8.90
CA ILE A 91 -1.06 11.97 7.64
C ILE A 91 0.31 11.30 7.72
N ALA A 92 0.74 10.72 6.61
CA ALA A 92 2.09 10.19 6.45
C ALA A 92 2.61 10.37 5.02
N PHE A 93 3.92 10.48 4.89
CA PHE A 93 4.61 10.49 3.63
C PHE A 93 5.40 9.20 3.48
N ILE A 94 5.23 8.53 2.34
CA ILE A 94 5.90 7.28 2.03
C ILE A 94 6.73 7.52 0.79
N GLU A 95 8.05 7.47 0.92
CA GLU A 95 8.97 7.61 -0.19
C GLU A 95 9.30 6.24 -0.78
N PHE A 96 9.16 6.15 -2.10
CA PHE A 96 9.61 5.04 -2.91
C PHE A 96 10.86 5.40 -3.71
N GLU A 97 11.56 4.37 -4.17
CA GLU A 97 12.73 4.48 -5.05
C GLU A 97 12.37 5.04 -6.43
N SER A 98 11.19 4.70 -6.93
CA SER A 98 10.74 5.05 -8.27
C SER A 98 9.24 5.34 -8.24
N GLU A 99 8.83 6.33 -9.03
CA GLU A 99 7.42 6.67 -9.24
C GLU A 99 6.60 5.49 -9.75
N GLY A 100 7.17 4.62 -10.60
CA GLY A 100 6.50 3.43 -11.11
C GLY A 100 6.04 2.49 -9.98
N ARG A 101 6.85 2.35 -8.92
CA ARG A 101 6.51 1.55 -7.74
C ARG A 101 5.47 2.26 -6.86
N ALA A 102 5.60 3.57 -6.72
CA ALA A 102 4.65 4.40 -6.00
C ALA A 102 3.24 4.34 -6.63
N ILE A 103 3.13 4.38 -7.97
CA ILE A 103 1.86 4.28 -8.70
C ILE A 103 1.15 2.96 -8.34
N VAL A 104 1.86 1.83 -8.39
CA VAL A 104 1.28 0.51 -8.09
C VAL A 104 0.82 0.43 -6.64
N ALA A 105 1.65 0.88 -5.68
CA ALA A 105 1.29 0.89 -4.27
C ALA A 105 0.10 1.80 -3.97
N ARG A 106 0.06 2.97 -4.63
CA ARG A 106 -1.04 3.93 -4.53
C ARG A 106 -2.34 3.29 -4.98
N THR A 107 -2.42 2.84 -6.23
CA THR A 107 -3.65 2.26 -6.81
C THR A 107 -4.18 1.07 -6.00
N ALA A 108 -3.29 0.28 -5.40
CA ALA A 108 -3.70 -0.86 -4.60
C ALA A 108 -4.10 -0.50 -3.15
N LEU A 109 -3.68 0.65 -2.62
CA LEU A 109 -3.93 1.06 -1.23
C LEU A 109 -4.82 2.30 -1.07
N SER A 110 -5.24 2.96 -2.17
CA SER A 110 -6.05 4.18 -2.17
C SER A 110 -7.40 4.08 -1.43
N ASP A 111 -7.97 2.87 -1.31
CA ASP A 111 -9.22 2.58 -0.59
C ASP A 111 -9.05 1.50 0.47
N PHE A 112 -7.81 1.31 0.94
CA PHE A 112 -7.51 0.25 1.88
C PHE A 112 -8.06 0.59 3.28
N LYS A 113 -8.87 -0.31 3.82
CA LYS A 113 -9.40 -0.19 5.18
C LYS A 113 -8.37 -0.70 6.18
N ILE A 114 -7.53 0.20 6.70
CA ILE A 114 -6.62 -0.13 7.82
C ILE A 114 -7.41 -0.62 9.03
N THR A 115 -8.52 0.06 9.32
CA THR A 115 -9.45 -0.30 10.40
C THR A 115 -10.82 -0.54 9.76
N PRO A 116 -11.65 -1.46 10.25
CA PRO A 116 -13.01 -1.67 9.71
C PRO A 116 -13.86 -0.39 9.62
N SER A 117 -13.55 0.59 10.46
CA SER A 117 -14.23 1.90 10.49
C SER A 117 -13.54 3.00 9.68
N GLN A 118 -12.30 2.81 9.23
CA GLN A 118 -11.49 3.88 8.66
C GLN A 118 -10.65 3.41 7.47
N ALA A 119 -10.98 3.94 6.29
CA ALA A 119 -10.23 3.76 5.05
C ALA A 119 -9.14 4.83 4.93
N ILE A 120 -7.95 4.43 4.49
CA ILE A 120 -6.87 5.37 4.21
C ILE A 120 -7.00 5.87 2.78
N HIS A 121 -6.60 7.12 2.55
CA HIS A 121 -6.45 7.66 1.21
C HIS A 121 -4.99 7.81 0.86
N VAL A 122 -4.61 7.41 -0.35
CA VAL A 122 -3.23 7.45 -0.84
C VAL A 122 -3.19 8.24 -2.14
N ASP A 123 -2.43 9.33 -2.13
CA ASP A 123 -2.24 10.23 -3.27
C ASP A 123 -0.76 10.53 -3.51
N TYR A 124 -0.41 11.20 -4.61
CA TYR A 124 0.94 11.69 -4.81
C TYR A 124 1.21 12.90 -3.93
N ALA A 125 2.36 12.93 -3.27
CA ALA A 125 2.80 14.10 -2.54
C ALA A 125 3.04 15.27 -3.50
N ASN A 126 2.66 16.46 -3.07
CA ASN A 126 2.96 17.67 -3.82
C ASN A 126 4.47 17.95 -3.81
N LYS A 127 4.98 18.51 -4.90
CA LYS A 127 6.41 18.80 -5.08
C LYS A 127 6.83 20.08 -4.34
#